data_AF-A0A084QSP3-F1
#
_entry.id   AF-A0A084QSP3-F1
#
_cell.length_a   1.000
_cell.length_b   1.000
_cell.length_c   1.000
_cell.angle_alpha   90.00
_cell.angle_beta   90.00
_cell.angle_gamma   90.00
#
_symmetry.space_group_name_H-M   'P 1'
#
loop_
_entity.id
_entity.type
_entity.pdbx_description
1 polymer ?
#
loop_
_entity_poly.entity_id
_entity_poly.type
_entity_poly.pdbx_seq_one_letter_code
_entity_poly.pdbx_strand_id
1 'polypeptide(L)'
;MPRMNLGLPYNHCSHQLCRVGFQSPELLRCGGCHVVKYCGQPHQRADRPKHKVQCNPIKQTRDKVSEEEAKLRTSPGADTDGNPFSNVAGLFWFFKSTRPYMQARFDYITAVLNVRTGEAVEIALDHSLDLLRLCRGDNLR
;
A
#
# COMPACT_ATOMS: atom_id res chain seq x y z
N MET A 1 4.49 -8.80 -15.02
CA MET A 1 4.97 -10.02 -14.32
C MET A 1 3.90 -11.10 -14.43
N PRO A 2 4.24 -12.36 -14.74
CA PRO A 2 3.27 -13.45 -14.72
C PRO A 2 2.71 -13.62 -13.30
N ARG A 3 1.39 -13.76 -13.18
CA ARG A 3 0.68 -13.83 -11.89
C ARG A 3 1.02 -15.14 -11.18
N MET A 4 1.59 -15.05 -9.98
CA MET A 4 1.76 -16.22 -9.12
C MET A 4 0.40 -16.60 -8.52
N ASN A 5 -0.07 -17.82 -8.77
CA ASN A 5 -1.35 -18.30 -8.27
C ASN A 5 -1.21 -18.75 -6.81
N LEU A 6 -1.33 -17.80 -5.89
CA LEU A 6 -1.21 -18.03 -4.44
C LEU A 6 -2.51 -18.57 -3.80
N GLY A 7 -3.50 -18.97 -4.59
CA GLY A 7 -4.84 -19.34 -4.09
C GLY A 7 -5.61 -18.17 -3.47
N LEU A 8 -5.11 -16.94 -3.60
CA LEU A 8 -5.77 -15.74 -3.10
C LEU A 8 -6.84 -15.27 -4.08
N PRO A 9 -8.01 -14.84 -3.58
CA PRO A 9 -9.06 -14.33 -4.44
C PRO A 9 -8.60 -13.01 -5.07
N TYR A 10 -8.81 -12.87 -6.38
CA TYR A 10 -8.40 -11.73 -7.20
C TYR A 10 -9.55 -11.27 -8.07
N ASN A 11 -9.71 -9.96 -8.26
CA ASN A 11 -10.85 -9.35 -8.97
C ASN A 11 -12.21 -9.89 -8.47
N HIS A 12 -12.36 -9.97 -7.15
CA HIS A 12 -13.58 -10.44 -6.51
C HIS A 12 -14.23 -9.31 -5.71
N CYS A 13 -15.55 -9.40 -5.55
CA CYS A 13 -16.25 -8.54 -4.61
C CYS A 13 -15.92 -8.98 -3.17
N SER A 14 -15.51 -8.04 -2.32
CA SER A 14 -15.17 -8.33 -0.92
C SER A 14 -16.39 -8.57 -0.02
N HIS A 15 -17.61 -8.39 -0.53
CA HIS A 15 -18.82 -8.73 0.21
C HIS A 15 -19.06 -10.25 0.19
N GLN A 16 -19.02 -10.87 1.37
CA GLN A 16 -19.09 -12.35 1.54
C GLN A 16 -20.31 -13.02 0.88
N LEU A 17 -21.47 -12.35 0.80
CA LEU A 17 -22.70 -12.92 0.24
C LEU A 17 -22.90 -12.58 -1.25
N CYS A 18 -21.88 -12.04 -1.91
CA CYS A 18 -21.96 -11.68 -3.31
C CYS A 18 -22.03 -12.94 -4.20
N ARG A 19 -23.18 -13.13 -4.86
CA ARG A 19 -23.39 -14.24 -5.82
C ARG A 19 -22.72 -14.04 -7.17
N VAL A 20 -22.29 -12.81 -7.49
CA VAL A 20 -21.65 -12.46 -8.77
C VAL A 20 -20.19 -12.93 -8.83
N GLY A 21 -19.57 -13.28 -7.70
CA GLY A 21 -18.25 -13.89 -7.66
C GLY A 21 -17.17 -13.11 -8.43
N PHE A 22 -16.41 -13.84 -9.27
CA PHE A 22 -15.20 -13.43 -10.01
C PHE A 22 -15.43 -12.58 -11.28
N GLN A 23 -16.65 -12.15 -11.59
CA GLN A 23 -17.01 -11.80 -12.97
C GLN A 23 -17.53 -10.37 -13.16
N SER A 24 -16.72 -9.37 -12.79
CA SER A 24 -16.83 -8.05 -13.46
C SER A 24 -15.47 -7.38 -13.57
N PRO A 25 -15.06 -6.92 -14.76
CA PRO A 25 -13.83 -6.14 -14.94
C PRO A 25 -13.91 -4.75 -14.29
N GLU A 26 -15.11 -4.26 -13.95
CA GLU A 26 -15.35 -2.90 -13.43
C GLU A 26 -15.82 -2.92 -11.98
N LEU A 27 -15.10 -3.63 -11.10
CA LEU A 27 -15.38 -3.55 -9.68
C LEU A 27 -14.96 -2.17 -9.13
N LEU A 28 -15.88 -1.54 -8.39
CA LEU A 28 -15.64 -0.30 -7.66
C LEU A 28 -14.65 -0.54 -6.53
N ARG A 29 -13.54 0.20 -6.52
CA ARG A 29 -12.60 0.19 -5.38
C ARG A 29 -13.17 0.98 -4.21
N CYS A 30 -12.87 0.56 -2.99
CA CYS A 30 -13.15 1.36 -1.81
C CYS A 30 -12.43 2.72 -1.90
N GLY A 31 -13.15 3.83 -1.93
CA GLY A 31 -12.56 5.18 -1.97
C GLY A 31 -11.79 5.59 -0.70
N GLY A 32 -11.80 4.75 0.35
CA GLY A 32 -10.98 4.95 1.54
C GLY A 32 -9.58 4.34 1.36
N CYS A 33 -9.53 3.01 1.34
CA CYS A 33 -8.26 2.26 1.32
C CYS A 33 -7.73 1.97 -0.09
N HIS A 34 -8.59 1.95 -1.12
CA HIS A 34 -8.28 1.58 -2.51
C HIS A 34 -7.78 0.14 -2.72
N VAL A 35 -7.81 -0.71 -1.68
CA VAL A 35 -7.34 -2.10 -1.73
C VAL A 35 -8.46 -3.08 -2.10
N VAL A 36 -9.62 -2.96 -1.46
CA VAL A 36 -10.76 -3.88 -1.68
C VAL A 36 -11.71 -3.37 -2.78
N LYS A 37 -12.47 -4.31 -3.36
CA LYS A 37 -13.32 -4.10 -4.54
C LYS A 37 -14.75 -4.57 -4.29
N TYR A 38 -15.71 -3.93 -4.96
CA TYR A 38 -17.13 -4.23 -4.84
C TYR A 38 -17.83 -4.15 -6.19
N CYS A 39 -18.88 -4.95 -6.39
CA CYS A 39 -19.74 -4.82 -7.59
C CYS A 39 -20.44 -3.46 -7.67
N GLY A 40 -20.59 -2.76 -6.54
CA GLY A 40 -21.20 -1.44 -6.48
C GLY A 40 -21.39 -0.96 -5.05
N GLN A 41 -22.00 0.22 -4.91
CA GLN A 41 -22.24 0.86 -3.61
C GLN A 41 -23.04 -0.01 -2.60
N PRO A 42 -24.04 -0.84 -2.99
CA PRO A 42 -24.76 -1.66 -2.03
C PRO A 42 -23.85 -2.64 -1.27
N HIS A 43 -22.98 -3.36 -1.98
CA HIS A 43 -22.02 -4.28 -1.37
C HIS A 43 -20.97 -3.55 -0.53
N GLN A 44 -20.51 -2.38 -0.98
CA GLN A 44 -19.59 -1.55 -0.20
C GLN A 44 -20.22 -1.09 1.13
N ARG A 45 -21.48 -0.64 1.13
CA ARG A 45 -22.20 -0.22 2.34
C ARG A 45 -22.43 -1.39 3.29
N ALA A 46 -22.80 -2.55 2.76
CA ALA A 46 -23.03 -3.76 3.55
C ALA A 46 -21.73 -4.28 4.20
N ASP A 47 -20.59 -4.19 3.51
CA ASP A 47 -19.30 -4.64 4.01
C ASP A 47 -18.61 -3.63 4.94
N ARG A 48 -18.99 -2.34 4.87
CA ARG A 48 -18.37 -1.23 5.63
C ARG A 48 -18.14 -1.53 7.12
N PRO A 49 -19.09 -2.09 7.90
CA PRO A 49 -18.86 -2.34 9.33
C PRO A 49 -17.70 -3.29 9.60
N LYS A 50 -17.55 -4.33 8.76
CA LYS A 50 -16.47 -5.32 8.87
C LYS A 50 -15.16 -4.76 8.31
N HIS A 51 -15.22 -4.18 7.12
CA HIS A 51 -14.05 -3.67 6.42
C HIS A 51 -13.40 -2.45 7.10
N LYS A 52 -14.17 -1.61 7.82
CA LYS A 52 -13.67 -0.37 8.45
C LYS A 52 -12.41 -0.57 9.31
N VAL A 53 -12.33 -1.70 10.02
CA VAL A 53 -11.19 -2.02 10.90
C VAL A 53 -9.87 -2.10 10.12
N GLN A 54 -9.90 -2.62 8.90
CA GLN A 54 -8.75 -2.66 7.99
C GLN A 54 -8.65 -1.39 7.13
N CYS A 55 -9.79 -0.82 6.72
CA CYS A 55 -9.85 0.34 5.84
C CYS A 55 -9.14 1.56 6.43
N ASN A 56 -9.37 1.84 7.71
CA ASN A 56 -8.88 3.04 8.37
C ASN A 56 -7.34 3.05 8.49
N PRO A 57 -6.69 1.99 9.03
CA PRO A 57 -5.23 1.91 9.07
C PRO A 57 -4.59 2.00 7.69
N ILE A 58 -5.15 1.33 6.68
CA ILE A 58 -4.61 1.38 5.31
C ILE A 58 -4.70 2.80 4.75
N LYS A 59 -5.82 3.49 4.94
CA LYS A 59 -5.97 4.89 4.51
C LYS A 59 -4.93 5.79 5.21
N GLN A 60 -4.84 5.70 6.54
CA GLN A 60 -3.94 6.53 7.34
C GLN A 60 -2.46 6.33 6.96
N THR A 61 -2.03 5.08 6.81
CA THR A 61 -0.65 4.75 6.43
C THR A 61 -0.35 5.17 4.99
N ARG A 62 -1.28 5.01 4.05
CA ARG A 62 -1.12 5.52 2.67
C ARG A 62 -0.99 7.05 2.63
N ASP A 63 -1.86 7.75 3.36
CA ASP A 63 -1.84 9.21 3.41
C ASP A 63 -0.52 9.67 4.04
N LYS A 64 -0.02 8.97 5.08
CA LYS A 64 1.29 9.19 5.69
C LYS A 64 2.46 9.00 4.71
N VAL A 65 2.43 7.96 3.88
CA VAL A 65 3.45 7.77 2.80
C VAL A 65 3.47 8.99 1.89
N SER A 66 2.30 9.45 1.44
CA SER A 66 2.17 10.62 0.55
C SER A 66 2.70 11.89 1.21
N GLU A 67 2.39 12.10 2.50
CA GLU A 67 2.88 13.24 3.28
C GLU A 67 4.41 13.24 3.43
N GLU A 68 5.00 12.11 3.82
CA GLU A 68 6.47 12.01 4.00
C GLU A 68 7.21 12.13 2.66
N GLU A 69 6.62 11.64 1.57
CA GLU A 69 7.17 11.83 0.23
C GLU A 69 7.17 13.31 -0.19
N ALA A 70 6.06 14.00 0.04
CA ALA A 70 5.94 15.42 -0.26
C ALA A 70 6.91 16.26 0.57
N LYS A 71 7.10 15.92 1.85
CA LYS A 71 8.10 16.53 2.72
C LYS A 71 9.50 16.34 2.16
N LEU A 72 9.88 15.11 1.79
CA LEU A 72 11.20 14.84 1.22
C LEU A 72 11.44 15.57 -0.11
N ARG A 73 10.42 15.71 -0.96
CA ARG A 73 10.57 16.48 -2.21
C ARG A 73 10.70 17.98 -1.98
N THR A 74 10.07 18.51 -0.94
CA THR A 74 10.06 19.95 -0.64
C THR A 74 11.27 20.37 0.19
N SER A 75 11.64 19.54 1.16
CA SER A 75 12.73 19.77 2.11
C SER A 75 13.43 18.42 2.41
N PRO A 76 14.39 18.01 1.56
CA PRO A 76 15.01 16.69 1.60
C PRO A 76 15.96 16.44 2.80
N GLY A 77 16.16 17.46 3.64
CA GLY A 77 17.12 17.43 4.74
C GLY A 77 18.53 17.80 4.28
N ALA A 78 19.30 18.43 5.18
CA ALA A 78 20.66 18.86 4.89
C ALA A 78 21.64 17.68 4.70
N ASP A 79 21.26 16.48 5.12
CA ASP A 79 22.10 15.28 5.08
C ASP A 79 22.08 14.56 3.72
N THR A 80 21.16 14.88 2.80
CA THR A 80 20.99 14.17 1.52
C THR A 80 21.56 14.91 0.30
N ASP A 81 22.16 16.09 0.51
CA ASP A 81 22.80 16.94 -0.50
C ASP A 81 21.99 17.07 -1.81
N GLY A 82 20.73 17.51 -1.68
CA GLY A 82 19.81 17.70 -2.80
C GLY A 82 18.69 16.66 -2.85
N ASN A 83 18.35 16.15 -4.03
CA ASN A 83 17.21 15.23 -4.18
C ASN A 83 17.57 13.81 -3.70
N PRO A 84 16.94 13.30 -2.64
CA PRO A 84 17.33 12.04 -2.03
C PRO A 84 17.03 10.85 -2.95
N PHE A 85 15.96 10.95 -3.76
CA PHE A 85 15.53 9.90 -4.67
C PHE A 85 16.50 9.66 -5.84
N SER A 86 17.39 10.60 -6.13
CA SER A 86 18.47 10.44 -7.11
C SER A 86 19.84 10.26 -6.45
N ASN A 87 20.15 11.05 -5.43
CA ASN A 87 21.51 11.19 -4.92
C ASN A 87 21.88 10.09 -3.92
N VAL A 88 20.90 9.58 -3.17
CA VAL A 88 21.13 8.60 -2.09
C VAL A 88 20.22 7.38 -2.21
N ALA A 89 19.65 7.12 -3.39
CA ALA A 89 18.85 5.92 -3.64
C ALA A 89 19.68 4.66 -3.37
N GLY A 90 19.09 3.72 -2.63
CA GLY A 90 19.77 2.52 -2.13
C GLY A 90 20.40 2.70 -0.74
N LEU A 91 20.54 3.95 -0.27
CA LEU A 91 21.16 4.33 0.99
C LEU A 91 20.19 5.05 1.95
N PHE A 92 18.88 5.04 1.69
CA PHE A 92 17.88 5.79 2.48
C PHE A 92 17.92 5.50 3.98
N TRP A 93 18.41 4.34 4.42
CA TRP A 93 18.48 4.05 5.86
C TRP A 93 19.60 4.82 6.59
N PHE A 94 20.66 5.22 5.88
CA PHE A 94 21.78 5.94 6.48
C PHE A 94 21.42 7.39 6.81
N PHE A 95 20.56 8.01 6.01
CA PHE A 95 20.15 9.41 6.16
C PHE A 95 18.94 9.53 7.08
N LYS A 96 19.02 10.42 8.07
CA LYS A 96 17.98 10.56 9.09
C LYS A 96 16.70 11.14 8.50
N SER A 97 16.84 12.04 7.53
CA SER A 97 15.72 12.69 6.83
C SER A 97 14.83 11.70 6.08
N THR A 98 15.39 10.62 5.51
CA THR A 98 14.66 9.66 4.70
C THR A 98 14.02 8.51 5.48
N ARG A 99 14.43 8.28 6.74
CA ARG A 99 13.89 7.19 7.58
C ARG A 99 12.38 7.26 7.81
N PRO A 100 11.76 8.42 8.11
CA PRO A 100 10.31 8.50 8.30
C PRO A 100 9.51 8.02 7.08
N TYR A 101 9.98 8.33 5.87
CA TYR A 101 9.36 7.86 4.63
C TYR A 101 9.48 6.35 4.46
N MET A 102 10.65 5.78 4.77
CA MET A 102 10.87 4.33 4.72
C MET A 102 9.97 3.59 5.72
N GLN A 103 9.86 4.10 6.94
CA GLN A 103 8.95 3.55 7.95
C GLN A 103 7.49 3.64 7.49
N ALA A 104 7.05 4.80 6.99
CA ALA A 104 5.68 4.97 6.50
C ALA A 104 5.32 3.96 5.40
N ARG A 105 6.26 3.67 4.48
CA ARG A 105 6.06 2.64 3.44
C ARG A 105 5.96 1.24 4.04
N PHE A 106 6.79 0.90 5.02
CA PHE A 106 6.73 -0.39 5.70
C PHE A 106 5.42 -0.58 6.47
N ASP A 107 4.97 0.47 7.18
CA ASP A 107 3.69 0.47 7.89
C ASP A 107 2.52 0.30 6.92
N TYR A 108 2.57 0.94 5.75
CA TYR A 108 1.57 0.77 4.69
C TYR A 108 1.53 -0.67 4.16
N ILE A 109 2.69 -1.26 3.84
CA ILE A 109 2.78 -2.67 3.42
C ILE A 109 2.14 -3.59 4.46
N THR A 110 2.50 -3.42 5.73
CA THR A 110 1.97 -4.22 6.85
C THR A 110 0.45 -4.05 6.98
N ALA A 111 -0.05 -2.81 6.87
CA ALA A 111 -1.49 -2.55 6.91
C ALA A 111 -2.24 -3.22 5.74
N VAL A 112 -1.68 -3.14 4.53
CA VAL A 112 -2.26 -3.75 3.32
C VAL A 112 -2.30 -5.28 3.42
N LEU A 113 -1.21 -5.91 3.90
CA LEU A 113 -1.12 -7.38 4.02
C LEU A 113 -2.10 -7.99 5.03
N ASN A 114 -2.75 -7.19 5.88
CA ASN A 114 -3.87 -7.65 6.70
C ASN A 114 -5.12 -7.97 5.87
N VAL A 115 -5.18 -7.55 4.60
CA VAL A 115 -6.25 -7.88 3.65
C VAL A 115 -5.80 -9.07 2.80
N ARG A 116 -6.42 -10.24 3.01
CA ARG A 116 -6.02 -11.51 2.36
C ARG A 116 -6.56 -11.65 0.94
N THR A 117 -6.09 -10.80 0.04
CA THR A 117 -6.49 -10.75 -1.37
C THR A 117 -5.27 -10.62 -2.27
N GLY A 118 -5.37 -11.04 -3.53
CA GLY A 118 -4.22 -10.92 -4.43
C GLY A 118 -3.90 -9.46 -4.77
N GLU A 119 -4.88 -8.56 -4.79
CA GLU A 119 -4.65 -7.11 -4.95
C GLU A 119 -3.80 -6.52 -3.84
N ALA A 120 -4.07 -6.91 -2.60
CA ALA A 120 -3.28 -6.47 -1.45
C ALA A 120 -1.83 -6.96 -1.57
N VAL A 121 -1.62 -8.19 -2.03
CA VAL A 121 -0.28 -8.73 -2.26
C VAL A 121 0.44 -7.99 -3.39
N GLU A 122 -0.24 -7.66 -4.49
CA GLU A 122 0.37 -6.88 -5.58
C GLU A 122 0.79 -5.48 -5.12
N ILE A 123 -0.07 -4.79 -4.36
CA ILE A 123 0.26 -3.47 -3.77
C ILE A 123 1.44 -3.60 -2.81
N ALA A 124 1.39 -4.58 -1.90
CA ALA A 124 2.48 -4.81 -0.95
C ALA A 124 3.80 -5.10 -1.66
N LEU A 125 3.78 -5.96 -2.69
CA LEU A 125 4.95 -6.31 -3.48
C LEU A 125 5.57 -5.08 -4.16
N ASP A 126 4.75 -4.24 -4.81
CA ASP A 126 5.23 -3.02 -5.47
C ASP A 126 5.95 -2.10 -4.49
N HIS A 127 5.32 -1.85 -3.33
CA HIS A 127 5.93 -1.05 -2.27
C HIS A 127 7.18 -1.70 -1.66
N SER A 128 7.21 -3.03 -1.50
CA SER A 128 8.38 -3.77 -1.02
C SER A 128 9.56 -3.68 -1.99
N LEU A 129 9.33 -3.82 -3.29
CA LEU A 129 10.37 -3.68 -4.32
C LEU A 129 10.94 -2.26 -4.35
N ASP A 130 10.08 -1.25 -4.19
CA ASP A 130 10.51 0.14 -4.03
C ASP A 130 11.35 0.35 -2.77
N LEU A 131 10.97 -0.24 -1.63
CA LEU A 131 11.77 -0.17 -0.40
C LEU A 131 13.16 -0.76 -0.62
N LEU A 132 13.27 -1.91 -1.29
CA LEU A 132 14.55 -2.54 -1.62
C LEU A 132 15.39 -1.68 -2.60
N ARG A 133 14.74 -0.98 -3.53
CA ARG A 133 15.39 -0.02 -4.43
C ARG A 133 15.96 1.17 -3.66
N LEU A 134 15.23 1.68 -2.66
CA LEU A 134 15.59 2.85 -1.87
C LEU A 134 16.56 2.53 -0.71
N CYS A 135 16.50 1.32 -0.17
CA CYS A 135 17.41 0.80 0.85
C CYS A 135 17.71 -0.67 0.59
N ARG A 136 18.98 -0.96 0.28
CA ARG A 136 19.43 -2.33 -0.03
C ARG A 136 19.63 -3.22 1.21
N GLY A 137 19.70 -2.61 2.40
CA GLY A 137 19.89 -3.34 3.65
C GLY A 137 18.54 -3.67 4.33
N ASP A 138 18.51 -4.81 5.02
CA ASP A 138 17.37 -5.22 5.86
C ASP A 138 17.46 -4.54 7.23
N ASN A 139 17.01 -3.29 7.29
CA ASN A 139 17.15 -2.45 8.48
C ASN A 139 15.82 -2.03 9.11
N LEU A 140 14.70 -2.26 8.42
CA LEU A 140 13.36 -1.97 8.92
C LEU A 140 12.97 -3.08 9.90
N ARG A 141 12.76 -2.72 11.17
CA ARG A 141 12.34 -3.64 12.24
C ARG A 141 10.96 -3.27 12.76
#